data_AF-A0A537F274-F1
#
_entry.id   AF-A0A537F274-F1
#
_cell.length_a   1.000
_cell.length_b   1.000
_cell.length_c   1.000
_cell.angle_alpha   90.00
_cell.angle_beta   90.00
_cell.angle_gamma   90.00
#
_symmetry.space_group_name_H-M   'P 1'
#
loop_
_entity.id
_entity.type
_entity.pdbx_description
1 polymer ?
#
loop_
_entity_poly.entity_id
_entity_poly.type
_entity_poly.pdbx_seq_one_letter_code
_entity_poly.pdbx_strand_id
1 'polypeptide(L)'
;MTTSLRRTRRLRGSRMHGWGRSGQHRGSGQQGGHGNAGWKRHKWSWVIRYGIQIQERGFTRPNKKFSQAINIGDLDQQIDNYTFKGFVKQVDGKTEVNLPSAGYTKLLSRG
;
A
#
# COMPACT_ATOMS: atom_id res chain seq x y z
N MET A 1 17.65 12.69 -20.09
CA MET A 1 17.11 11.62 -20.97
C MET A 1 17.44 11.93 -22.41
N THR A 2 18.00 10.99 -23.16
CA THR A 2 18.38 11.21 -24.56
C THR A 2 17.13 11.30 -25.44
N THR A 3 17.08 12.32 -26.30
CA THR A 3 15.94 12.52 -27.21
C THR A 3 16.05 11.67 -28.48
N SER A 4 17.18 10.98 -28.67
CA SER A 4 17.49 10.15 -29.84
C SER A 4 16.62 8.89 -29.93
N LEU A 5 16.32 8.24 -28.80
CA LEU A 5 15.57 6.98 -28.73
C LEU A 5 14.04 7.16 -28.72
N ARG A 6 13.54 8.41 -28.70
CA ARG A 6 12.09 8.66 -28.67
C ARG A 6 11.44 8.26 -29.99
N ARG A 7 10.32 7.52 -29.92
CA ARG A 7 9.50 7.11 -31.06
C ARG A 7 9.14 8.26 -32.02
N THR A 8 9.03 9.49 -31.49
CA THR A 8 8.78 10.71 -32.26
C THR A 8 9.73 10.89 -33.46
N ARG A 9 11.02 10.55 -33.32
CA ARG A 9 11.99 10.67 -34.43
C ARG A 9 11.65 9.75 -35.60
N ARG A 10 11.31 8.49 -35.30
CA ARG A 10 10.88 7.49 -36.31
C ARG A 10 9.55 7.86 -36.96
N LEU A 11 8.69 8.59 -36.26
CA LEU A 11 7.37 8.98 -36.74
C LEU A 11 7.34 10.33 -37.47
N ARG A 12 8.48 11.03 -37.62
CA ARG A 12 8.56 12.22 -38.50
C ARG A 12 8.24 11.80 -39.93
N GLY A 13 7.36 12.54 -40.62
CA GLY A 13 6.84 12.17 -41.93
C GLY A 13 5.63 11.23 -41.89
N SER A 14 5.25 10.71 -40.73
CA SER A 14 3.95 10.05 -40.58
C SER A 14 2.85 11.09 -40.46
N ARG A 15 1.70 10.86 -41.11
CA ARG A 15 0.58 11.82 -41.09
C ARG A 15 -0.07 12.02 -39.71
N MET A 16 0.04 11.05 -38.80
CA MET A 16 -0.80 10.99 -37.58
C MET A 16 -0.02 10.61 -36.31
N HIS A 17 1.29 10.38 -36.38
CA HIS A 17 2.10 9.93 -35.24
C HIS A 17 1.57 8.68 -34.49
N GLY A 18 0.78 7.85 -35.17
CA GLY A 18 0.20 6.62 -34.60
C GLY A 18 -1.08 6.81 -33.79
N TRP A 19 -1.68 8.01 -33.77
CA TRP A 19 -2.91 8.26 -33.02
C TRP A 19 -4.20 7.83 -33.73
N GLY A 20 -4.17 7.62 -35.04
CA GLY A 20 -5.34 7.28 -35.87
C GLY A 20 -5.74 8.41 -36.82
N ARG A 21 -6.56 8.08 -37.83
CA ARG A 21 -6.86 8.98 -38.96
C ARG A 21 -7.92 10.03 -38.69
N SER A 22 -8.95 9.69 -37.93
CA SER A 22 -10.06 10.59 -37.64
C SER A 22 -10.46 10.48 -36.17
N GLY A 23 -10.72 11.62 -35.55
CA GLY A 23 -11.35 11.65 -34.22
C GLY A 23 -10.41 11.58 -33.01
N GLN A 24 -9.10 11.37 -33.21
CA GLN A 24 -8.16 10.98 -32.15
C GLN A 24 -7.23 12.10 -31.67
N HIS A 25 -6.54 11.87 -30.55
CA HIS A 25 -5.57 12.76 -29.89
C HIS A 25 -6.06 14.20 -29.68
N ARG A 26 -7.25 14.33 -29.08
CA ARG A 26 -7.85 15.58 -28.60
C ARG A 26 -7.74 15.70 -27.08
N GLY A 27 -8.29 16.80 -26.55
CA GLY A 27 -8.31 17.09 -25.13
C GLY A 27 -9.18 16.15 -24.29
N SER A 28 -9.51 16.59 -23.08
CA SER A 28 -10.18 15.78 -22.07
C SER A 28 -11.56 15.25 -22.46
N GLY A 29 -12.25 15.88 -23.41
CA GLY A 29 -13.47 15.34 -24.00
C GLY A 29 -13.28 13.94 -24.58
N GLN A 30 -12.15 13.67 -25.24
CA GLN A 30 -11.87 12.33 -25.77
C GLN A 30 -11.55 11.32 -24.66
N GLN A 31 -10.95 11.77 -23.57
CA GLN A 31 -10.66 10.92 -22.40
C GLN A 31 -11.91 10.65 -21.55
N GLY A 32 -13.04 11.30 -21.84
CA GLY A 32 -14.25 11.25 -21.02
C GLY A 32 -14.12 12.01 -19.69
N GLY A 33 -13.39 13.13 -19.69
CA GLY A 33 -13.12 13.98 -18.54
C GLY A 33 -11.76 13.73 -17.88
N HIS A 34 -11.32 14.67 -17.05
CA HIS A 34 -10.03 14.59 -16.33
C HIS A 34 -10.10 13.63 -15.13
N GLY A 35 -9.03 12.86 -14.92
CA GLY A 35 -8.90 11.96 -13.77
C GLY A 35 -10.06 10.96 -13.66
N ASN A 36 -10.63 10.85 -12.46
CA ASN A 36 -11.73 9.93 -12.14
C ASN A 36 -13.11 10.45 -12.57
N ALA A 37 -13.19 11.47 -13.43
CA ALA A 37 -14.46 11.93 -13.96
C ALA A 37 -15.24 10.79 -14.62
N GLY A 38 -16.55 10.70 -14.32
CA GLY A 38 -17.42 9.70 -14.91
C GLY A 38 -17.32 8.30 -14.31
N TRP A 39 -16.50 8.07 -13.27
CA TRP A 39 -16.33 6.74 -12.66
C TRP A 39 -17.64 6.13 -12.14
N LYS A 40 -18.55 6.93 -11.58
CA LYS A 40 -19.93 6.53 -11.21
C LYS A 40 -20.98 6.76 -12.33
N ARG A 41 -20.56 7.03 -13.57
CA ARG A 41 -21.42 7.38 -14.72
C ARG A 41 -20.96 6.67 -16.00
N HIS A 42 -20.52 7.40 -17.02
CA HIS A 42 -20.14 6.87 -18.34
C HIS A 42 -18.85 6.02 -18.35
N LYS A 43 -18.08 5.98 -17.25
CA LYS A 43 -16.94 5.07 -17.05
C LYS A 43 -17.25 3.93 -16.06
N TRP A 44 -18.53 3.71 -15.72
CA TRP A 44 -18.96 2.68 -14.76
C TRP A 44 -18.55 1.26 -15.16
N SER A 45 -18.54 0.93 -16.46
CA SER A 45 -18.11 -0.38 -16.95
C SER A 45 -16.65 -0.70 -16.59
N TRP A 46 -15.76 0.30 -16.64
CA TRP A 46 -14.37 0.16 -16.22
C TRP A 46 -14.27 -0.05 -14.70
N VAL A 47 -15.10 0.66 -13.93
CA VAL A 47 -15.15 0.52 -12.47
C VAL A 47 -15.65 -0.85 -12.04
N ILE A 48 -16.66 -1.43 -12.70
CA ILE A 48 -17.11 -2.79 -12.40
C ILE A 48 -16.00 -3.81 -12.68
N ARG A 49 -15.28 -3.65 -13.79
CA ARG A 49 -14.29 -4.64 -14.24
C ARG A 49 -12.97 -4.57 -13.49
N TYR A 50 -12.48 -3.36 -13.24
CA TYR A 50 -11.14 -3.11 -12.70
C TYR A 50 -11.13 -2.19 -11.48
N GLY A 51 -12.23 -1.49 -11.20
CA GLY A 51 -12.33 -0.56 -10.09
C GLY A 51 -12.46 -1.27 -8.75
N ILE A 52 -11.78 -0.73 -7.73
CA ILE A 52 -11.92 -1.16 -6.34
C ILE A 52 -13.27 -0.67 -5.80
N GLN A 53 -13.90 -1.53 -4.98
CA GLN A 53 -15.27 -1.37 -4.48
C GLN A 53 -15.55 0.04 -3.92
N ILE A 54 -16.58 0.67 -4.48
CA ILE A 54 -17.16 1.92 -4.00
C ILE A 54 -18.13 1.58 -2.89
N GLN A 55 -17.61 1.32 -1.70
CA GLN A 55 -18.48 1.12 -0.54
C GLN A 55 -17.84 1.77 0.66
N GLU A 56 -18.53 2.75 1.22
CA GLU A 56 -18.33 3.13 2.61
C GLU A 56 -18.95 2.00 3.44
N ARG A 57 -18.12 1.16 4.06
CA ARG A 57 -18.57 0.05 4.90
C ARG A 57 -18.34 0.40 6.37
N GLY A 58 -19.40 0.29 7.16
CA GLY A 58 -19.35 0.40 8.62
C GLY A 58 -19.16 1.81 9.15
N PHE A 59 -18.65 1.93 10.38
CA PHE A 59 -18.36 3.20 11.04
C PHE A 59 -16.88 3.29 11.41
N THR A 60 -16.32 4.50 11.36
CA THR A 60 -14.95 4.75 11.85
C THR A 60 -15.00 5.30 13.26
N ARG A 61 -14.41 4.57 14.22
CA ARG A 61 -14.27 5.06 15.60
C ARG A 61 -13.28 6.24 15.67
N PRO A 62 -13.57 7.31 16.45
CA PRO A 62 -12.65 8.45 16.60
C PRO A 62 -11.31 8.05 17.22
N ASN A 63 -11.35 7.23 18.28
CA ASN A 63 -10.15 6.79 18.99
C ASN A 63 -9.77 5.36 18.55
N LYS A 64 -8.69 5.26 17.77
CA LYS A 64 -8.11 3.97 17.42
C LYS A 64 -7.29 3.44 18.59
N LYS A 65 -7.77 2.37 19.25
CA LYS A 65 -6.95 1.51 20.11
C LYS A 65 -5.88 0.83 19.25
N PHE A 66 -4.61 1.11 19.54
CA PHE A 66 -3.47 0.39 18.99
C PHE A 66 -3.00 -0.64 20.03
N SER A 67 -2.80 -1.87 19.59
CA SER A 67 -2.19 -2.92 20.41
C SER A 67 -0.95 -3.42 19.69
N GLN A 68 0.22 -3.23 20.28
CA GLN A 68 1.45 -3.85 19.79
C GLN A 68 1.47 -5.29 20.28
N ALA A 69 1.57 -6.22 19.34
CA ALA A 69 1.60 -7.64 19.60
C ALA A 69 2.94 -8.24 19.14
N ILE A 70 3.49 -9.17 19.91
CA ILE A 70 4.69 -9.93 19.58
C ILE A 70 4.35 -11.42 19.57
N ASN A 71 4.99 -12.18 18.68
CA ASN A 71 4.85 -13.64 18.62
C ASN A 71 5.92 -14.32 19.48
N ILE A 72 5.69 -15.56 19.90
CA ILE A 72 6.65 -16.33 20.70
C ILE A 72 7.94 -16.59 19.91
N GLY A 73 7.86 -16.93 18.62
CA GLY A 73 9.05 -17.18 17.80
C GLY A 73 9.94 -15.93 17.62
N ASP A 74 9.30 -14.77 17.42
CA ASP A 74 10.00 -13.48 17.32
C ASP A 74 10.63 -13.08 18.66
N LEU A 75 9.97 -13.43 19.78
CA LEU A 75 10.49 -13.19 21.12
C LEU A 75 11.77 -14.01 21.36
N ASP A 76 11.75 -15.30 21.00
CA ASP A 76 12.88 -16.22 21.15
C ASP A 76 14.13 -15.75 20.38
N GLN A 77 13.95 -15.33 19.13
CA GLN A 77 15.05 -14.80 18.30
C GLN A 77 15.66 -13.49 18.85
N GLN A 78 14.91 -12.74 19.65
CA GLN A 78 15.34 -11.43 20.15
C GLN A 78 15.71 -11.42 21.64
N ILE A 79 15.76 -12.57 22.32
CA ILE A 79 16.10 -12.68 23.75
C ILE A 79 17.42 -11.98 24.07
N ASP A 80 18.46 -12.17 23.25
CA ASP A 80 19.77 -11.56 23.48
C ASP A 80 19.71 -10.02 23.42
N ASN A 81 18.94 -9.49 22.46
CA ASN A 81 18.72 -8.06 22.32
C ASN A 81 17.93 -7.48 23.49
N TYR A 82 16.95 -8.20 24.01
CA TYR A 82 16.19 -7.78 25.20
C TYR A 82 17.04 -7.84 26.47
N THR A 83 17.96 -8.79 26.54
CA THR A 83 18.93 -8.91 27.65
C THR A 83 19.87 -7.72 27.66
N PHE A 84 20.44 -7.36 26.50
CA PHE A 84 21.29 -6.18 26.37
C PHE A 84 20.56 -4.87 26.74
N LYS A 85 19.28 -4.76 26.37
CA LYS A 85 18.45 -3.59 26.68
C LYS A 85 17.92 -3.57 28.13
N GLY A 86 18.21 -4.59 28.94
CA GLY A 86 17.81 -4.65 30.35
C GLY A 86 16.33 -4.99 30.59
N PHE A 87 15.63 -5.54 29.60
CA PHE A 87 14.22 -5.95 29.73
C PHE A 87 14.04 -7.38 30.26
N VAL A 88 15.15 -8.07 30.50
CA VAL A 88 15.18 -9.46 30.94
C VAL A 88 15.80 -9.54 32.34
N LYS A 89 15.13 -10.23 33.25
CA LYS A 89 15.64 -10.57 34.57
C LYS A 89 15.86 -12.08 34.65
N GLN A 90 16.97 -12.49 35.25
CA GLN A 90 17.14 -13.88 35.66
C GLN A 90 16.75 -14.00 37.13
N VAL A 91 15.70 -14.77 37.40
CA VAL A 91 15.21 -15.08 38.74
C VAL A 91 15.05 -16.60 38.82
N ASP A 92 15.66 -17.24 39.82
CA ASP A 92 15.56 -18.69 40.06
C ASP A 92 15.80 -19.58 38.82
N GLY A 93 16.85 -19.27 38.04
CA GLY A 93 17.22 -20.04 36.85
C GLY A 93 16.23 -19.92 35.67
N LYS A 94 15.27 -18.99 35.74
CA LYS A 94 14.31 -18.70 34.67
C LYS A 94 14.56 -17.31 34.09
N THR A 95 14.35 -17.20 32.79
CA THR A 95 14.45 -15.95 32.02
C THR A 95 13.09 -15.25 32.02
N GLU A 96 12.93 -14.21 32.82
CA GLU A 96 11.71 -13.39 32.86
C GLU A 96 11.85 -12.19 31.92
N VAL A 97 10.96 -12.08 30.93
CA VAL A 97 10.94 -10.96 29.97
C VAL A 97 9.78 -10.01 30.29
N ASN A 98 10.10 -8.73 30.52
CA ASN A 98 9.10 -7.70 30.76
C ASN A 98 8.58 -7.08 29.45
N LEU A 99 7.48 -7.64 28.94
CA LEU A 99 6.83 -7.19 27.70
C LEU A 99 6.21 -5.78 27.77
N PRO A 100 5.55 -5.36 28.87
CA PRO A 100 5.09 -3.98 29.03
C PRO A 100 6.21 -2.94 28.93
N SER A 101 7.37 -3.19 29.54
CA SER A 101 8.53 -2.29 29.45
C SER A 101 9.11 -2.23 28.04
N ALA A 102 8.98 -3.32 27.27
CA ALA A 102 9.36 -3.37 25.86
C ALA A 102 8.29 -2.74 24.92
N GLY A 103 7.15 -2.27 25.45
CA GLY A 103 6.09 -1.61 24.69
C GLY A 103 5.01 -2.55 24.13
N TYR A 104 5.07 -3.84 24.44
CA TYR A 104 4.09 -4.81 23.94
C TYR A 104 2.88 -4.93 24.85
N THR A 105 1.70 -4.99 24.24
CA THR A 105 0.40 -5.10 24.91
C THR A 105 -0.22 -6.49 24.79
N LYS A 106 0.25 -7.31 23.85
CA LYS A 106 -0.28 -8.65 23.60
C LYS A 106 0.82 -9.62 23.18
N LEU A 107 0.79 -10.83 23.72
CA LEU A 107 1.61 -11.95 23.26
C LEU A 107 0.74 -12.89 22.42
N LEU A 108 1.25 -13.33 21.28
CA LEU A 108 0.59 -14.24 20.35
C LEU A 108 1.36 -15.56 20.26
N SER A 109 0.66 -16.66 20.10
CA SER A 109 1.22 -18.01 20.14
C SER A 109 1.79 -18.51 18.81
N ARG A 110 2.11 -17.62 17.88
CA ARG A 110 2.76 -18.02 16.62
C ARG A 110 4.25 -18.29 16.88
N GLY A 111 4.74 -19.41 16.37
CA GLY A 111 6.14 -19.85 16.40
C GLY A 111 6.47 -20.49 15.08
#